data_AF-A0A7J9KNH2-F1
#
_entry.id   AF-A0A7J9KNH2-F1
#
_cell.length_a   1.000
_cell.length_b   1.000
_cell.length_c   1.000
_cell.angle_alpha   90.00
_cell.angle_beta   90.00
_cell.angle_gamma   90.00
#
_symmetry.space_group_name_H-M   'P 1'
#
loop_
_entity.id
_entity.type
_entity.pdbx_description
1 polymer ?
#
loop_
_entity_poly.entity_id
_entity_poly.type
_entity_poly.pdbx_seq_one_letter_code
_entity_poly.pdbx_strand_id
1 'polypeptide(L)' 'MHLFPMLGVVGVFDNSLFSAMHGSLVTSSLIRETTENESANEGYRFSQEEETYNI' A
#
# COMPACT_ATOMS: atom_id res chain seq x y z
N MET A 1 -16.96 -0.66 31.33
CA MET A 1 -16.07 -0.86 30.16
C MET A 1 -16.23 -2.30 29.72
N HIS A 2 -16.72 -2.55 28.50
CA HIS A 2 -16.98 -3.91 28.02
C HIS A 2 -15.89 -4.34 27.05
N LEU A 3 -15.37 -5.55 27.22
CA LEU A 3 -14.20 -6.06 26.52
C LEU A 3 -14.45 -6.28 25.02
N PHE A 4 -15.61 -6.82 24.65
CA PHE A 4 -15.91 -7.18 23.25
C PHE A 4 -15.91 -5.99 22.27
N PRO A 5 -16.53 -4.84 22.59
CA PRO A 5 -16.41 -3.65 21.75
C PRO A 5 -14.97 -3.15 21.60
N MET A 6 -14.16 -3.20 22.66
CA MET A 6 -12.77 -2.73 22.60
C MET A 6 -11.87 -3.64 21.77
N LEU A 7 -12.11 -4.96 21.79
CA LEU A 7 -11.44 -5.89 20.87
C LEU A 7 -11.79 -5.58 19.41
N GLY A 8 -13.05 -5.25 19.13
CA GLY A 8 -13.48 -4.83 17.78
C GLY A 8 -12.80 -3.54 17.33
N VAL A 9 -12.66 -2.56 18.23
CA VAL A 9 -11.97 -1.29 17.96
C VAL A 9 -10.49 -1.52 17.64
N VAL A 10 -9.76 -2.28 18.45
CA VAL A 10 -8.35 -2.61 18.20
C VAL A 10 -8.17 -3.31 16.86
N GLY A 11 -9.02 -4.30 16.54
CA GLY A 11 -8.94 -5.00 15.26
C GLY A 11 -9.13 -4.09 14.03
N VAL A 12 -10.03 -3.11 14.10
CA VAL A 12 -10.22 -2.14 13.01
C VAL A 12 -9.02 -1.19 12.92
N PHE A 13 -8.51 -0.72 14.06
CA PHE A 13 -7.33 0.15 14.09
C PHE A 13 -6.10 -0.54 13.50
N ASP A 14 -5.78 -1.76 13.94
CA ASP A 14 -4.63 -2.51 13.43
C ASP A 14 -4.76 -2.77 11.93
N ASN A 15 -5.94 -3.17 11.45
CA ASN A 15 -6.16 -3.40 10.02
C ASN A 15 -5.95 -2.12 9.19
N SER A 16 -6.43 -0.97 9.67
CA SER A 16 -6.20 0.32 9.01
C SER A 16 -4.72 0.72 9.02
N LEU A 17 -4.02 0.46 10.12
CA LEU A 17 -2.60 0.71 10.26
C LEU A 17 -1.77 -0.13 9.29
N PHE A 18 -2.03 -1.45 9.24
CA PHE A 18 -1.33 -2.34 8.31
C PHE A 18 -1.66 -2.03 6.85
N SER A 19 -2.91 -1.65 6.54
CA SER A 19 -3.29 -1.21 5.20
C SER A 19 -2.50 0.04 4.76
N ALA A 20 -2.42 1.05 5.63
CA ALA A 20 -1.64 2.26 5.36
C ALA A 20 -0.14 1.96 5.25
N MET A 21 0.40 1.14 6.16
CA MET A 21 1.81 0.75 6.15
C MET A 21 2.17 -0.02 4.87
N HIS A 22 1.39 -1.03 4.49
CA HIS A 22 1.63 -1.80 3.27
C HIS A 22 1.61 -0.90 2.03
N GLY A 23 0.58 -0.06 1.88
CA GLY A 23 0.50 0.89 0.78
C GLY A 23 1.68 1.86 0.74
N SER A 24 2.14 2.34 1.91
CA SER A 24 3.29 3.24 2.00
C SER A 24 4.60 2.58 1.59
N LEU A 25 4.83 1.32 2.02
CA LEU A 25 6.06 0.59 1.68
C LEU A 25 6.13 0.32 0.17
N VAL A 26 5.06 -0.23 -0.40
CA VAL A 26 4.97 -0.51 -1.85
C VAL A 26 5.16 0.78 -2.66
N THR A 27 4.48 1.86 -2.27
CA THR A 27 4.59 3.15 -2.99
C THR A 27 5.99 3.76 -2.88
N SER A 28 6.67 3.57 -1.74
CA SER A 28 8.00 4.12 -1.51
C SER A 28 9.11 3.40 -2.29
N SER A 29 8.87 2.17 -2.72
CA SER A 29 9.85 1.36 -3.45
C SER A 29 9.49 1.11 -4.91
N LEU A 30 8.54 1.86 -5.47
CA LEU A 30 8.22 1.82 -6.91
C LEU A 30 9.47 2.08 -7.76
N ILE A 31 9.64 1.25 -8.79
CA ILE A 31 10.68 1.44 -9.80
C ILE A 31 10.25 2.60 -10.70
N ARG A 32 11.18 3.52 -10.99
CA ARG A 32 10.86 4.74 -11.75
C ARG A 32 10.81 4.45 -13.25
N GLU A 33 9.60 4.29 -13.77
CA GLU A 33 9.30 4.01 -15.19
C GLU A 33 8.69 5.21 -15.95
N THR A 34 8.38 6.33 -15.27
CA THR A 34 7.73 7.52 -15.84
C THR A 34 8.57 8.78 -15.66
N THR A 35 8.21 9.84 -16.39
CA THR A 35 8.81 11.18 -16.22
C THR A 35 8.17 11.94 -15.06
N GLU A 36 8.82 13.01 -14.60
CA GLU A 36 8.37 13.79 -13.43
C GLU A 36 7.01 14.48 -13.60
N ASN A 37 6.57 14.69 -14.85
CA ASN A 37 5.35 15.40 -15.18
C ASN A 37 4.18 14.45 -15.54
N GLU A 38 4.37 13.15 -15.32
CA GLU A 38 3.39 12.09 -15.55
C GLU A 38 3.04 11.41 -14.21
N SER A 39 1.92 10.70 -14.17
CA SER A 39 1.55 9.90 -13.00
C SER A 39 2.45 8.66 -12.92
N ALA A 40 2.98 8.37 -11.74
CA ALA A 40 3.77 7.15 -11.51
C ALA A 40 3.00 5.86 -11.87
N ASN A 41 1.67 5.89 -11.79
CA ASN A 41 0.81 4.75 -12.11
C ASN A 41 0.87 4.35 -13.59
N GLU A 42 1.18 5.28 -14.50
CA GLU A 42 1.34 4.97 -15.93
C GLU A 42 2.58 4.10 -16.21
N GLY A 43 3.48 3.98 -15.23
CA GLY A 43 4.61 3.06 -15.28
C GLY A 43 4.23 1.59 -15.13
N TYR A 44 3.02 1.29 -14.66
CA TYR A 44 2.51 -0.07 -14.58
C TYR A 44 1.73 -0.43 -15.84
N ARG A 45 2.03 -1.59 -16.40
CA ARG A 45 1.25 -2.20 -17.49
C ARG A 45 0.49 -3.42 -16.98
N PHE A 46 -0.81 -3.46 -17.29
CA PHE A 46 -1.63 -4.64 -17.01
C PHE A 46 -1.02 -5.89 -17.66
N SER A 47 -0.89 -6.97 -16.88
CA SER A 47 -0.26 -8.24 -17.29
C SER A 47 1.24 -8.19 -17.60
N GLN A 48 1.99 -7.24 -17.04
CA GLN A 48 3.47 -7.32 -17.08
C GLN A 48 4.00 -8.48 -16.21
N GLU A 49 5.13 -9.05 -16.61
CA GLU A 49 5.79 -10.16 -15.90
C GLU A 49 6.69 -9.68 -14.76
N GLU A 50 7.26 -8.49 -14.88
CA GLU A 50 8.20 -7.93 -13.89
C GLU A 50 7.47 -7.21 -12.74
N GLU A 51 8.04 -7.29 -11.54
CA GLU A 51 7.55 -6.58 -10.35
C GLU A 51 7.66 -5.05 -10.53
N THR A 52 6.72 -4.31 -9.95
CA THR A 52 6.65 -2.83 -10.07
C THR A 52 7.44 -2.09 -9.01
N TYR A 53 7.86 -2.79 -7.96
CA TYR A 53 8.54 -2.23 -6.81
C TYR A 53 9.64 -3.18 -6.36
N ASN A 54 10.58 -2.64 -5.59
CA ASN A 54 11.61 -3.43 -4.95
C ASN A 54 11.14 -3.89 -3.56
N ILE A 55 11.17 -5.20 -3.30
CA ILE A 55 10.75 -5.80 -2.03
C ILE A 55 11.87 -5.79 -0.99
#